data_AF-A0A6C2DSG8-F1
#
_entry.id   AF-A0A6C2DSG8-F1
#
_cell.length_a   1.000
_cell.length_b   1.000
_cell.length_c   1.000
_cell.angle_alpha   90.00
_cell.angle_beta   90.00
_cell.angle_gamma   90.00
#
_symmetry.space_group_name_H-M   'P 1'
#
loop_
_entity.id
_entity.type
_entity.pdbx_description
1 polymer ?
#
loop_
_entity_poly.entity_id
_entity_poly.type
_entity_poly.pdbx_seq_one_letter_code
_entity_poly.pdbx_strand_id
1 'polypeptide(L)'
;MNLDIDEDIYCLLELIFTCSGVPISAYTLAKVLTRKEHPLSQDFPKIIQSLEAMLKDGLIQRESINAGYVISEKGKKVFTELKS
;
A
#
# COMPACT_ATOMS: atom_id res chain seq x y z
N MET A 1 -12.86 -7.34 -10.31
CA MET A 1 -12.32 -8.40 -9.43
C MET A 1 -12.01 -7.70 -8.14
N ASN A 2 -12.62 -8.09 -7.02
CA ASN A 2 -12.31 -7.48 -5.72
C ASN A 2 -11.02 -8.15 -5.21
N LEU A 3 -10.00 -7.35 -4.92
CA LEU A 3 -8.81 -7.81 -4.22
C LEU A 3 -9.19 -8.30 -2.81
N ASP A 4 -8.72 -9.48 -2.43
CA ASP A 4 -8.81 -9.95 -1.06
C ASP A 4 -7.82 -9.18 -0.18
N ILE A 5 -8.31 -8.62 0.93
CA ILE A 5 -7.51 -7.75 1.79
C ILE A 5 -6.98 -8.59 2.94
N ASP A 6 -5.81 -9.17 2.73
CA ASP A 6 -5.04 -9.86 3.76
C ASP A 6 -4.25 -8.86 4.63
N GLU A 7 -3.52 -9.39 5.60
CA GLU A 7 -2.70 -8.59 6.54
C GLU A 7 -1.61 -7.78 5.82
N ASP A 8 -1.03 -8.32 4.74
CA ASP A 8 0.01 -7.65 3.95
C ASP A 8 -0.57 -6.45 3.19
N ILE A 9 -1.70 -6.65 2.50
CA ILE A 9 -2.43 -5.59 1.79
C ILE A 9 -2.93 -4.54 2.77
N TYR A 10 -3.48 -4.94 3.91
CA TYR A 10 -3.93 -4.02 4.95
C TYR A 10 -2.78 -3.16 5.46
N CYS A 11 -1.62 -3.77 5.79
CA CYS A 11 -0.47 -3.04 6.29
C CYS A 11 0.06 -2.03 5.25
N LEU A 12 0.17 -2.42 3.97
CA LEU A 12 0.57 -1.52 2.90
C LEU A 12 -0.44 -0.38 2.69
N LEU A 13 -1.74 -0.69 2.73
CA LEU A 13 -2.81 0.28 2.58
C LEU A 13 -2.81 1.30 3.72
N GLU A 14 -2.61 0.86 4.96
CA GLU A 14 -2.44 1.72 6.13
C GLU A 14 -1.25 2.67 5.94
N LEU A 15 -0.09 2.14 5.58
CA LEU A 15 1.12 2.95 5.40
C LEU A 15 0.92 4.03 4.33
N ILE A 16 0.35 3.68 3.18
CA ILE A 16 0.07 4.65 2.11
C ILE A 16 -1.00 5.66 2.53
N PHE A 17 -2.03 5.24 3.28
CA PHE A 17 -3.05 6.14 3.83
C PHE A 17 -2.44 7.20 4.75
N THR A 18 -1.52 6.80 5.63
CA THR A 18 -0.86 7.73 6.58
C THR A 18 -0.01 8.80 5.89
N CYS A 19 0.44 8.58 4.65
CA CYS A 19 1.22 9.55 3.89
C CYS A 19 0.41 10.77 3.41
N SER A 20 -0.90 10.85 3.68
CA SER A 20 -1.72 12.05 3.44
C SER A 20 -1.63 12.61 2.01
N GLY A 21 -1.52 11.73 1.02
CA GLY A 21 -1.41 12.11 -0.40
C GLY A 21 0.02 12.39 -0.89
N VAL A 22 1.02 12.33 -0.01
CA VAL A 22 2.44 12.35 -0.43
C VAL A 22 2.78 11.00 -1.07
N PRO A 23 3.30 10.97 -2.32
CA PRO A 23 3.69 9.73 -2.96
C PRO A 23 4.79 9.00 -2.18
N ILE A 24 4.57 7.72 -1.87
CA ILE A 24 5.55 6.87 -1.18
C ILE A 24 6.07 5.77 -2.10
N SER A 25 7.38 5.58 -2.16
CA SER A 25 7.98 4.53 -3.01
C SER A 25 7.90 3.15 -2.34
N ALA A 26 7.96 2.08 -3.14
CA ALA A 26 8.05 0.71 -2.63
C ALA A 26 9.26 0.50 -1.71
N TYR A 27 10.39 1.16 -2.02
CA TYR A 27 11.59 1.11 -1.18
C TYR A 27 11.36 1.75 0.19
N THR A 28 10.69 2.89 0.25
CA THR A 28 10.34 3.54 1.53
C THR A 28 9.36 2.67 2.32
N LEU A 29 8.36 2.07 1.67
CA LEU A 29 7.44 1.12 2.31
C LEU A 29 8.20 -0.06 2.93
N ALA A 30 9.11 -0.69 2.18
CA ALA A 30 9.94 -1.77 2.68
C ALA A 30 10.75 -1.36 3.92
N LYS A 31 11.38 -0.17 3.89
CA LYS A 31 12.12 0.36 5.06
C LYS A 31 11.22 0.56 6.29
N VAL A 32 10.00 1.03 6.10
CA VAL A 32 9.05 1.22 7.20
C VAL A 32 8.60 -0.15 7.74
N LEU A 33 8.34 -1.12 6.86
CA LEU A 33 8.00 -2.49 7.25
C LEU A 33 9.13 -3.15 8.04
N THR A 34 10.41 -2.96 7.66
CA THR A 34 11.57 -3.45 8.42
C THR A 34 11.60 -2.87 9.83
N ARG A 35 11.31 -1.57 9.99
CA ARG A 35 11.24 -0.93 11.32
C ARG A 35 10.05 -1.40 12.16
N LYS A 36 8.95 -1.78 11.51
CA LYS A 36 7.77 -2.38 12.13
C LYS A 36 7.93 -3.90 12.40
N GLU A 37 9.08 -4.49 12.05
CA GLU A 37 9.34 -5.94 12.13
C GLU A 37 8.28 -6.79 11.41
N HIS A 38 7.62 -6.22 10.38
CA HIS A 38 6.57 -6.90 9.65
C HIS A 38 7.16 -8.03 8.78
N PRO A 39 6.57 -9.24 8.72
CA PRO A 39 7.11 -10.36 7.94
C PRO A 39 7.35 -10.03 6.46
N LEU A 40 6.42 -9.26 5.87
CA LEU A 40 6.51 -8.75 4.50
C LEU A 40 7.81 -7.98 4.19
N SER A 41 8.47 -7.41 5.21
CA SER A 41 9.74 -6.69 5.04
C SER A 41 10.89 -7.55 4.52
N GLN A 42 10.80 -8.88 4.67
CA GLN A 42 11.82 -9.83 4.23
C GLN A 42 11.66 -10.21 2.74
N ASP A 43 10.53 -9.88 2.12
CA ASP A 43 10.18 -10.28 0.76
C ASP A 43 9.79 -9.07 -0.09
N PHE A 44 10.81 -8.35 -0.57
CA PHE A 44 10.61 -7.19 -1.44
C PHE A 44 9.84 -7.53 -2.74
N PRO A 45 10.10 -8.65 -3.43
CA PRO A 45 9.26 -9.08 -4.55
C PRO A 45 7.77 -9.18 -4.19
N LYS A 46 7.44 -9.74 -3.03
CA LYS A 46 6.04 -9.81 -2.55
C LYS A 46 5.44 -8.42 -2.31
N ILE A 47 6.20 -7.47 -1.75
CA ILE A 47 5.75 -6.06 -1.62
C ILE A 47 5.36 -5.50 -3.00
N ILE A 48 6.18 -5.72 -4.03
CA ILE A 48 5.89 -5.24 -5.38
C ILE A 48 4.63 -5.89 -5.94
N GLN A 49 4.47 -7.21 -5.79
CA GLN A 49 3.28 -7.94 -6.24
C GLN A 49 2.00 -7.42 -5.57
N SER A 50 2.05 -7.20 -4.25
CA SER A 50 0.95 -6.62 -3.49
C SER A 50 0.59 -5.22 -3.98
N LEU A 51 1.57 -4.35 -4.22
CA LEU A 51 1.34 -3.01 -4.77
C LEU A 51 0.75 -3.04 -6.18
N GLU A 52 1.18 -3.96 -7.03
CA GLU A 52 0.59 -4.17 -8.36
C GLU A 52 -0.86 -4.65 -8.29
N ALA A 53 -1.17 -5.56 -7.37
CA ALA A 53 -2.53 -6.01 -7.12
C ALA A 53 -3.42 -4.86 -6.63
N MET A 54 -2.94 -4.04 -5.69
CA MET A 54 -3.63 -2.85 -5.19
C MET A 54 -3.86 -1.81 -6.29
N LEU A 55 -2.89 -1.61 -7.19
CA LEU A 55 -3.04 -0.74 -8.35
C LEU A 55 -4.13 -1.24 -9.30
N LYS A 56 -4.11 -2.54 -9.62
CA LYS A 56 -5.09 -3.16 -10.52
C LYS A 56 -6.51 -3.12 -9.94
N ASP A 57 -6.64 -3.27 -8.64
CA ASP A 57 -7.92 -3.12 -7.93
C ASP A 57 -8.36 -1.65 -7.81
N GLY A 58 -7.42 -0.71 -7.93
CA GLY A 58 -7.67 0.73 -7.85
C GLY A 58 -7.70 1.25 -6.41
N LEU A 59 -7.12 0.54 -5.44
CA LEU A 59 -6.95 1.02 -4.06
C LEU A 59 -5.90 2.12 -3.97
N ILE A 60 -4.91 2.09 -4.86
CA ILE A 60 -3.82 3.05 -4.93
C ILE A 60 -3.62 3.51 -6.38
N GLN A 61 -2.88 4.59 -6.56
CA GLN A 61 -2.53 5.17 -7.87
C GLN A 61 -1.03 5.46 -7.92
N ARG A 62 -0.43 5.42 -9.12
CA ARG A 62 0.95 5.86 -9.33
C ARG A 62 0.99 7.34 -9.63
N GLU A 63 1.91 8.03 -8.99
CA GLU A 63 2.18 9.45 -9.22
C GLU A 63 3.43 9.59 -10.10
N SER A 64 3.29 10.27 -11.23
CA SER A 64 4.20 10.22 -12.38
C SER A 64 5.54 10.90 -12.14
N ILE A 65 5.62 11.82 -11.18
CA ILE A 65 6.81 12.66 -10.98
C ILE A 65 7.84 11.96 -10.08
N ASN A 66 7.40 11.08 -9.18
CA ASN A 66 8.26 10.50 -8.13
C ASN A 66 8.28 8.96 -8.08
N ALA A 67 7.65 8.27 -9.04
CA ALA A 67 7.52 6.80 -9.05
C ALA A 67 6.98 6.24 -7.71
N GLY A 68 6.08 7.00 -7.08
CA GLY A 68 5.48 6.69 -5.79
C GLY A 68 4.01 6.28 -5.91
N TYR A 69 3.50 5.70 -4.83
CA TYR A 69 2.12 5.29 -4.67
C TYR A 69 1.38 6.28 -3.77
N VAL A 70 0.16 6.63 -4.16
CA VAL A 70 -0.79 7.41 -3.34
C VAL A 70 -2.08 6.63 -3.20
N ILE A 71 -2.79 6.83 -2.09
CA ILE A 71 -4.07 6.18 -1.87
C ILE A 71 -5.15 6.83 -2.75
N SER A 72 -5.99 6.00 -3.38
CA SER A 72 -7.12 6.47 -4.17
C SER A 72 -8.33 6.76 -3.28
N GLU A 73 -9.36 7.42 -3.83
CA GLU A 73 -10.65 7.58 -3.13
C GLU A 73 -11.31 6.23 -2.79
N LYS A 74 -11.16 5.22 -3.65
CA LYS A 74 -11.62 3.86 -3.35
C LYS A 74 -10.84 3.29 -2.16
N GLY A 75 -9.51 3.41 -2.17
CA GLY A 75 -8.66 2.93 -1.09
C GLY A 75 -8.98 3.60 0.25
N LYS A 76 -9.25 4.92 0.26
CA LYS A 76 -9.65 5.65 1.47
C LYS A 76 -10.96 5.12 2.05
N LYS A 77 -11.97 4.88 1.20
CA LYS A 77 -13.26 4.32 1.64
C LYS A 77 -13.10 2.94 2.24
N VAL A 78 -12.43 2.04 1.51
CA VAL A 78 -12.14 0.67 1.97
C VAL A 78 -11.37 0.68 3.29
N PHE A 79 -10.32 1.48 3.40
CA PHE A 79 -9.53 1.56 4.64
C PHE A 79 -10.36 2.08 5.82
N THR A 80 -11.27 3.04 5.58
CA THR A 80 -12.16 3.57 6.61
C THR A 80 -13.17 2.52 7.07
N GLU A 81 -13.75 1.76 6.13
CA GLU A 81 -14.68 0.65 6.41
C GLU A 81 -14.03 -0.50 7.19
N LEU A 82 -12.75 -0.80 6.93
CA LEU A 82 -12.00 -1.83 7.67
C LEU A 82 -11.64 -1.42 9.10
N LYS A 83 -11.60 -0.11 9.38
CA LYS A 83 -11.22 0.43 10.69
C LYS A 83 -12.41 0.64 11.63
N SER A 84 -13.62 0.75 11.08
CA SER A 84 -14.90 0.82 11.80
C SER A 84 -15.33 -0.52 12.37
#